data_AF-A0A0F4XL05-F1
#
_entry.id   AF-A0A0F4XL05-F1
#
_cell.length_a   1.000
_cell.length_b   1.000
_cell.length_c   1.000
_cell.angle_alpha   90.00
_cell.angle_beta   90.00
_cell.angle_gamma   90.00
#
_symmetry.space_group_name_H-M   'P 1'
#
loop_
_entity.id
_entity.type
_entity.pdbx_description
1 polymer ?
#
loop_
_entity_poly.entity_id
_entity_poly.type
_entity_poly.pdbx_seq_one_letter_code
_entity_poly.pdbx_strand_id
1 'polypeptide(L)' 'MNNQALVLQRRIRQLGQDALHCREVELRLTEDGRHVLLSRYVELYCHEKTSECTARHYRVPLASMIRWMVNHAEEASV' A
#
# COMPACT_ATOMS: atom_id res chain seq x y z
N MET A 1 -18.73 2.46 8.62
CA MET A 1 -17.37 2.70 9.16
C MET A 1 -16.50 3.20 8.03
N ASN A 2 -15.74 4.28 8.21
CA ASN A 2 -14.88 4.80 7.16
C ASN A 2 -13.69 3.84 7.01
N ASN A 3 -13.72 2.93 6.01
CA ASN A 3 -12.60 2.03 5.71
C ASN A 3 -11.50 2.82 4.99
N GLN A 4 -10.94 3.81 5.70
CA GLN A 4 -9.78 4.55 5.25
C GLN A 4 -8.62 3.58 5.05
N ALA A 5 -7.86 3.80 3.98
CA ALA A 5 -6.67 3.01 3.73
C ALA A 5 -5.58 3.38 4.75
N LEU A 6 -4.95 2.37 5.33
CA LEU A 6 -3.74 2.52 6.10
C LEU A 6 -2.55 2.56 5.13
N VAL A 7 -1.92 3.72 5.00
CA VAL A 7 -0.66 3.86 4.26
C VAL A 7 0.46 3.24 5.09
N LEU A 8 0.99 2.10 4.63
CA LEU A 8 2.11 1.42 5.29
C LEU A 8 3.44 2.04 4.93
N GLN A 9 3.57 2.45 3.66
CA GLN A 9 4.81 2.99 3.14
C GLN A 9 4.52 3.92 1.98
N ARG A 10 5.06 5.14 2.04
CA ARG A 10 5.08 6.08 0.92
C ARG A 10 6.51 6.56 0.71
N ARG A 11 6.99 6.53 -0.53
CA ARG A 11 8.28 7.11 -0.93
C ARG A 11 8.04 7.97 -2.15
N ILE A 12 8.44 9.23 -2.04
CA ILE A 12 8.42 10.18 -3.15
C ILE A 12 9.87 10.57 -3.40
N ARG A 13 10.28 10.52 -4.67
CA ARG A 13 11.61 10.95 -5.11
C ARG A 13 11.47 11.91 -6.25
N GLN A 14 12.24 12.99 -6.21
CA GLN A 14 12.38 13.88 -7.35
C GLN A 14 13.38 13.27 -8.35
N LEU A 15 13.01 13.28 -9.63
CA LEU A 15 13.82 12.82 -10.74
C LEU A 15 14.08 14.02 -11.67
N GLY A 16 15.27 14.61 -11.57
CA GLY A 16 15.56 15.86 -12.28
C GLY A 16 14.75 17.03 -11.73
N GLN A 17 14.50 18.06 -12.55
CA GLN A 17 13.76 19.25 -12.09
C GLN A 17 12.24 19.05 -12.16
N ASP A 18 11.75 18.29 -13.14
CA ASP A 18 10.33 18.30 -13.52
C ASP A 18 9.62 16.95 -13.42
N ALA A 19 10.24 15.95 -12.78
CA ALA A 19 9.61 14.66 -12.57
C ALA A 19 9.64 14.19 -11.11
N LEU A 20 8.60 13.48 -10.72
CA LEU A 20 8.45 12.83 -9.41
C LEU A 20 8.13 11.36 -9.62
N HIS A 21 8.77 10.51 -8.82
CA HIS A 21 8.45 9.11 -8.74
C HIS A 21 7.89 8.81 -7.36
N CYS A 22 6.61 8.45 -7.32
CA CYS A 22 5.90 8.03 -6.13
C CYS A 22 5.76 6.51 -6.11
N ARG A 23 6.01 5.91 -4.94
CA ARG A 23 5.68 4.52 -4.65
C ARG A 23 5.00 4.40 -3.31
N GLU A 24 3.85 3.76 -3.31
CA GLU A 24 2.99 3.63 -2.14
C GLU A 24 2.50 2.20 -1.95
N VAL A 25 2.43 1.78 -0.69
CA VAL A 25 1.82 0.53 -0.25
C VAL A 25 0.77 0.85 0.80
N GLU A 26 -0.45 0.40 0.55
CA GLU A 26 -1.60 0.63 1.44
C GLU A 26 -2.34 -0.66 1.75
N LEU A 27 -2.98 -0.70 2.91
CA LEU A 27 -3.95 -1.72 3.29
C LEU A 27 -5.33 -1.09 3.48
N ARG A 28 -6.37 -1.74 2.96
CA ARG A 28 -7.76 -1.36 3.23
C ARG A 28 -8.57 -2.59 3.60
N LEU A 29 -9.31 -2.53 4.72
CA LEU A 29 -10.27 -3.58 5.06
C LEU A 29 -11.42 -3.55 4.04
N THR A 30 -11.87 -4.71 3.57
CA THR A 30 -13.08 -4.79 2.74
C THR A 30 -14.32 -4.53 3.59
N GLU A 31 -15.40 -4.10 2.95
CA GLU A 31 -16.66 -3.78 3.66
C GLU A 31 -17.22 -4.99 4.43
N ASP A 32 -17.02 -6.20 3.90
CA ASP A 32 -17.41 -7.45 4.57
C ASP A 32 -16.50 -7.85 5.74
N GLY A 33 -15.43 -7.10 6.01
CA GLY A 33 -14.48 -7.37 7.10
C GLY A 33 -13.65 -8.65 6.93
N ARG A 34 -13.82 -9.41 5.84
CA ARG A 34 -13.18 -10.72 5.66
C ARG A 34 -11.83 -10.66 4.96
N HIS A 35 -11.55 -9.57 4.26
CA HIS A 35 -10.34 -9.42 3.48
C HIS A 35 -9.68 -8.07 3.69
N VAL A 36 -8.38 -8.02 3.45
CA VAL A 36 -7.63 -6.80 3.31
C VAL A 36 -7.19 -6.68 1.85
N LEU A 37 -7.46 -5.53 1.26
CA LEU A 37 -6.89 -5.14 -0.03
C LEU A 37 -5.52 -4.52 0.22
N LEU A 38 -4.47 -5.24 -0.18
CA LEU A 38 -3.12 -4.72 -0.29
C LEU A 38 -2.96 -4.07 -1.66
N SER A 39 -2.78 -2.76 -1.68
CA SER A 39 -2.58 -2.00 -2.91
C SER A 39 -1.13 -1.55 -3.00
N ARG A 40 -0.51 -1.76 -4.16
CA ARG A 40 0.82 -1.26 -4.49
C ARG A 40 0.72 -0.32 -5.67
N TYR A 41 1.04 0.93 -5.41
CA TYR A 41 0.95 2.02 -6.37
C TYR A 41 2.36 2.49 -6.75
N VAL A 42 2.55 2.72 -8.04
CA VAL A 42 3.74 3.37 -8.60
C VAL A 42 3.25 4.41 -9.60
N GLU A 43 3.72 5.63 -9.44
CA GLU A 43 3.42 6.73 -10.35
C GLU A 43 4.70 7.48 -10.70
N LEU A 44 4.90 7.68 -11.99
CA LEU A 44 5.88 8.60 -12.54
C LEU A 44 5.12 9.81 -13.07
N TYR A 45 5.20 10.90 -12.33
CA TYR A 45 4.71 12.21 -12.75
C TYR A 45 5.83 12.96 -13.49
N CYS A 46 5.52 13.53 -14.65
CA CYS A 46 6.40 14.40 -15.41
C CYS A 46 5.61 15.64 -15.81
N HIS A 47 6.14 16.85 -15.61
CA HIS A 47 5.40 18.07 -15.91
C HIS A 47 5.06 18.21 -17.41
N GLU A 48 5.98 17.80 -18.28
CA GLU A 48 5.84 17.94 -19.74
C GLU A 48 5.25 16.71 -20.45
N LYS A 49 5.03 15.59 -19.73
CA LYS A 49 4.60 14.31 -20.32
C LYS A 49 3.41 13.74 -19.55
N THR A 50 2.65 12.87 -20.21
CA THR A 50 1.59 12.11 -19.53
C THR A 50 2.19 11.28 -18.40
N SER A 51 1.65 11.43 -17.19
CA SER A 51 2.04 10.63 -16.04
C SER A 51 1.75 9.15 -16.29
N GLU A 52 2.72 8.29 -15.96
CA GLU A 52 2.53 6.85 -16.00
C GLU A 52 2.16 6.35 -14.60
N CYS A 53 1.10 5.55 -14.51
CA CYS A 53 0.61 5.03 -13.24
C CYS A 53 0.34 3.53 -13.36
N THR A 54 0.80 2.76 -12.38
CA THR A 54 0.50 1.34 -12.26
C THR A 54 0.08 1.03 -10.84
N ALA A 55 -1.10 0.41 -10.70
CA ALA A 55 -1.59 -0.14 -9.44
C ALA A 55 -1.73 -1.66 -9.54
N ARG A 56 -1.28 -2.36 -8.50
CA ARG A 56 -1.56 -3.79 -8.31
C ARG A 56 -2.31 -3.97 -6.99
N HIS A 57 -3.41 -4.72 -7.04
CA HIS A 57 -4.24 -4.99 -5.88
C HIS A 57 -4.24 -6.48 -5.58
N TYR A 58 -4.10 -6.81 -4.31
CA TYR A 58 -4.13 -8.18 -3.81
C TYR A 58 -5.20 -8.27 -2.73
N ARG A 59 -6.10 -9.23 -2.88
CA ARG A 59 -7.12 -9.52 -1.88
C ARG A 59 -6.59 -10.63 -0.97
N VAL A 60 -6.39 -10.31 0.30
CA VAL A 60 -5.82 -11.23 1.30
C VAL A 60 -6.89 -11.55 2.33
N PRO A 61 -7.22 -12.83 2.60
CA PRO A 61 -8.10 -13.18 3.71
C PRO A 61 -7.53 -12.66 5.04
N LEU A 62 -8.31 -11.88 5.78
CA LEU A 62 -7.85 -11.21 7.00
C LEU A 62 -7.40 -12.24 8.05
N ALA A 63 -8.15 -13.32 8.21
CA ALA A 63 -7.82 -14.40 9.15
C ALA A 63 -6.47 -15.06 8.83
N SER A 64 -6.14 -15.24 7.55
CA SER A 64 -4.85 -15.80 7.14
C SER A 64 -3.70 -14.82 7.40
N MET A 65 -3.91 -13.52 7.15
CA MET A 65 -2.93 -12.48 7.44
C MET A 65 -2.61 -12.41 8.94
N ILE A 66 -3.65 -12.37 9.78
CA ILE A 66 -3.49 -12.34 11.25
C ILE A 66 -2.73 -13.58 11.74
N ARG A 67 -3.12 -14.77 11.28
CA ARG A 67 -2.43 -16.01 11.65
C ARG A 67 -0.95 -15.97 11.25
N TRP A 68 -0.65 -15.47 10.05
CA TRP A 68 0.73 -15.31 9.61
C TRP A 68 1.49 -14.34 10.52
N MET A 69 0.91 -13.18 10.83
CA MET A 69 1.53 -12.19 11.72
C MET A 69 1.82 -12.78 13.10
N VAL A 70 0.87 -13.46 13.72
CA VAL A 70 1.07 -14.11 15.04
C VAL A 70 2.23 -15.11 15.01
N ASN A 71 2.34 -15.89 13.93
CA ASN A 71 3.39 -16.90 13.80
C ASN A 71 4.79 -16.34 13.48
N HIS A 72 4.89 -15.07 13.08
CA HIS A 72 6.15 -14.45 12.62
C HIS A 72 6.47 -13.13 13.33
N ALA A 73 5.64 -12.72 14.28
CA ALA A 73 5.89 -11.52 15.07
C ALA A 73 7.02 -11.78 16.05
N GLU A 74 7.85 -10.76 16.27
CA GLU A 74 8.75 -10.72 17.42
C GLU A 74 7.92 -10.39 18.65
N GLU A 75 8.09 -11.17 19.72
CA GLU A 75 7.42 -10.90 20.99
C GLU A 75 8.00 -9.63 21.58
N ALA A 76 7.17 -8.59 21.70
CA ALA A 76 7.57 -7.37 22.36
C ALA A 76 7.65 -7.64 23.86
N SER A 77 8.87 -7.74 24.40
CA SER A 77 9.09 -7.71 25.84
C SER A 77 8.55 -6.39 26.39
N VAL A 78 7.43 -6.44 27.11
CA VAL A 78 6.85 -5.29 27.82
C VAL A 78 7.65 -4.99 29.08
#